data_AF-A0A5Q4SJ72-F1
#
_entry.id   AF-A0A5Q4SJ72-F1
#
_cell.length_a   1.000
_cell.length_b   1.000
_cell.length_c   1.000
_cell.angle_alpha   90.00
_cell.angle_beta   90.00
_cell.angle_gamma   90.00
#
_symmetry.space_group_name_H-M   'P 1'
#
loop_
_entity.id
_entity.type
_entity.pdbx_description
1 polymer ?
#
loop_
_entity_poly.entity_id
_entity_poly.type
_entity_poly.pdbx_seq_one_letter_code
_entity_poly.pdbx_strand_id
1 'polypeptide(L)'
;LAGTGSLRTGAGGTLNLVPTAVTWLPRTSRRSLEAGPEGLTYLTVHRRRPGLAVGPAVRAPAYEGGEAPCMLDLVCPECGRLSADRAPKFCSACGEAFPER
;
A
#
# COMPACT_ATOMS: atom_id res chain seq x y z
N LEU A 1 -7.21 16.36 14.45
CA LEU A 1 -7.80 16.40 13.10
C LEU A 1 -8.62 17.67 13.02
N ALA A 2 -8.35 18.56 12.06
CA ALA A 2 -8.89 19.92 12.04
C ALA A 2 -8.95 20.47 10.61
N GLY A 3 -9.62 21.61 10.44
CA GLY A 3 -9.82 22.25 9.14
C GLY A 3 -10.94 21.60 8.31
N THR A 4 -11.06 22.03 7.07
CA THR A 4 -12.05 21.52 6.11
C THR A 4 -11.38 21.25 4.77
N GLY A 5 -12.01 20.44 3.92
CA GLY A 5 -11.52 20.18 2.58
C GLY A 5 -12.48 19.33 1.78
N SER A 6 -12.04 18.86 0.62
CA SER A 6 -12.80 17.92 -0.20
C SER A 6 -11.97 16.70 -0.60
N LEU A 7 -12.65 15.57 -0.70
CA LEU A 7 -12.12 14.33 -1.23
C LEU A 7 -12.85 14.02 -2.54
N ARG A 8 -12.12 14.03 -3.65
CA ARG A 8 -12.61 13.56 -4.94
C ARG A 8 -12.28 12.09 -5.10
N THR A 9 -13.25 11.28 -5.44
CA THR A 9 -13.08 9.85 -5.70
C THR A 9 -13.01 9.57 -7.21
N GLY A 10 -12.35 8.47 -7.59
CA GLY A 10 -12.27 8.06 -9.01
C GLY A 10 -13.61 7.78 -9.69
N ALA A 11 -14.68 7.56 -8.92
CA ALA A 11 -16.04 7.40 -9.43
C ALA A 11 -16.72 8.75 -9.75
N GLY A 12 -16.04 9.88 -9.57
CA GLY A 12 -16.56 11.23 -9.83
C GLY A 12 -17.26 11.88 -8.63
N GLY A 13 -17.48 11.14 -7.54
CA GLY A 13 -18.07 11.69 -6.31
C GLY A 13 -17.11 12.61 -5.55
N THR A 14 -17.63 13.72 -5.04
CA THR A 14 -16.91 14.63 -4.13
C THR A 14 -17.54 14.57 -2.74
N LEU A 15 -16.71 14.37 -1.72
CA LEU A 15 -17.10 14.30 -0.31
C LEU A 15 -16.51 15.48 0.43
N ASN A 16 -17.32 16.18 1.23
CA ASN A 16 -16.83 17.21 2.13
C ASN A 16 -16.11 16.56 3.31
N LEU A 17 -14.90 17.03 3.60
CA LEU A 17 -14.13 16.64 4.77
C LEU A 17 -14.31 17.70 5.84
N VAL A 18 -14.82 17.24 6.97
CA VAL A 18 -15.00 18.01 8.20
C VAL A 18 -14.34 17.24 9.35
N PRO A 19 -14.04 17.89 10.49
CA PRO A 19 -13.59 17.17 11.67
C PRO A 19 -14.55 16.02 11.98
N THR A 20 -14.02 14.87 12.38
CA THR A 20 -14.74 13.61 12.66
C THR A 20 -15.28 12.84 11.44
N ALA A 21 -15.16 13.35 10.21
CA ALA A 21 -15.50 12.57 9.01
C ALA A 21 -14.51 11.40 8.83
N VAL A 22 -15.06 10.19 8.64
CA VAL A 22 -14.30 8.98 8.32
C VAL A 22 -14.81 8.39 7.01
N THR A 23 -13.90 8.06 6.12
CA THR A 23 -14.23 7.45 4.82
C THR A 23 -13.36 6.22 4.59
N TRP A 24 -13.98 5.14 4.12
CA TRP A 24 -13.26 3.96 3.68
C TRP A 24 -13.14 3.96 2.17
N LEU A 25 -11.91 3.84 1.69
CA LEU A 25 -11.62 3.71 0.26
C LEU A 25 -11.15 2.29 -0.02
N PRO A 26 -11.83 1.54 -0.90
CA PRO A 26 -11.35 0.25 -1.35
C PRO A 26 -9.91 0.32 -1.87
N ARG A 27 -9.22 -0.83 -1.84
CA ARG A 27 -7.88 -0.94 -2.41
C ARG A 27 -7.91 -0.43 -3.86
N THR A 28 -6.85 0.25 -4.28
CA THR A 28 -6.70 0.86 -5.62
C THR A 28 -7.69 1.99 -5.97
N SER A 29 -8.48 2.49 -5.02
CA SER A 29 -9.29 3.70 -5.25
C SER A 29 -8.42 4.89 -5.64
N ARG A 30 -8.77 5.54 -6.76
CA ARG A 30 -8.23 6.86 -7.10
C ARG A 30 -8.84 7.90 -6.19
N ARG A 31 -8.01 8.83 -5.71
CA ARG A 31 -8.42 9.90 -4.80
C ARG A 31 -7.60 11.17 -5.02
N SER A 32 -8.22 12.33 -4.84
CA SER A 32 -7.53 13.61 -4.68
C SER A 32 -8.07 14.32 -3.44
N LEU A 33 -7.18 14.96 -2.68
CA LEU A 33 -7.52 15.76 -1.51
C LEU A 33 -7.24 17.22 -1.83
N GLU A 34 -8.17 18.09 -1.45
CA GLU A 34 -8.05 19.53 -1.59
C GLU A 34 -8.35 20.17 -0.24
N ALA A 35 -7.41 20.96 0.28
CA ALA A 35 -7.60 21.68 1.52
C ALA A 35 -8.51 22.89 1.30
N GLY A 36 -9.37 23.20 2.27
CA GLY A 36 -10.14 24.43 2.30
C GLY A 36 -9.28 25.65 2.68
N PRO A 37 -9.89 26.84 2.77
CA PRO A 37 -9.18 28.10 3.01
C PRO A 37 -8.35 28.11 4.30
N GLU A 38 -8.85 27.45 5.35
CA GLU A 38 -8.18 27.36 6.66
C GLU A 38 -7.18 26.19 6.75
N GLY A 39 -6.92 25.49 5.66
CA GLY A 39 -6.12 24.28 5.62
C GLY A 39 -6.87 23.01 6.07
N LEU A 40 -6.17 21.87 6.01
CA LEU A 40 -6.71 20.55 6.38
C LEU A 40 -5.65 19.69 7.06
N THR A 41 -5.95 19.24 8.28
CA THR A 41 -5.17 18.23 9.01
C THR A 41 -5.98 16.94 9.10
N TYR A 42 -5.55 15.92 8.37
CA TYR A 42 -6.24 14.63 8.23
C TYR A 42 -5.33 13.44 8.58
N LEU A 43 -5.94 12.30 8.92
CA LEU A 43 -5.25 11.04 9.16
C LEU A 43 -5.65 10.04 8.07
N THR A 44 -4.66 9.38 7.47
CA THR A 44 -4.90 8.24 6.59
C THR A 44 -4.28 6.99 7.19
N VAL A 45 -5.07 5.93 7.27
CA VAL A 45 -4.61 4.60 7.64
C VAL A 45 -4.59 3.72 6.41
N HIS A 46 -3.48 3.02 6.20
CA HIS A 46 -3.30 2.09 5.09
C HIS A 46 -2.73 0.78 5.62
N ARG A 47 -3.05 -0.33 4.97
CA ARG A 47 -2.27 -1.55 5.16
C ARG A 47 -0.82 -1.26 4.78
N ARG A 48 0.12 -1.85 5.54
CA ARG A 48 1.55 -1.72 5.28
C ARG A 48 1.82 -2.11 3.82
N ARG A 49 2.35 -1.16 3.05
CA ARG A 49 2.94 -1.45 1.74
C ARG A 49 4.45 -1.54 1.93
N PRO A 50 5.17 -2.28 1.06
CA PRO A 50 6.61 -2.08 0.95
C PRO A 50 6.87 -0.57 0.84
N GLY A 51 7.86 -0.08 1.60
CA GLY A 51 8.24 1.32 1.53
C GLY A 51 8.57 1.69 0.08
N LEU A 52 8.35 2.95 -0.29
CA LEU A 52 8.82 3.44 -1.59
C LEU A 52 10.36 3.34 -1.59
N ALA A 53 10.89 2.30 -2.23
CA ALA A 53 12.32 2.14 -2.42
C ALA A 53 12.74 2.99 -3.62
N VAL A 54 13.18 4.22 -3.38
CA VAL A 54 13.90 5.01 -4.38
C VAL A 54 15.38 4.66 -4.23
N GLY A 55 15.83 3.70 -5.02
CA GLY A 55 17.24 3.30 -5.11
C GLY A 55 17.73 3.37 -6.55
N PRO A 56 19.06 3.40 -6.78
CA PRO A 56 19.59 3.19 -8.12
C PRO A 56 19.02 1.89 -8.68
N ALA A 57 18.68 1.88 -9.98
CA ALA A 57 18.20 0.69 -10.68
C ALA A 57 19.37 -0.31 -10.84
N VAL A 58 19.85 -0.86 -9.74
CA VAL A 58 20.81 -1.95 -9.77
C VAL A 58 20.02 -3.18 -10.16
N ARG A 59 20.19 -3.60 -11.42
CA ARG A 59 19.76 -4.95 -11.84
C ARG A 59 20.55 -5.92 -10.98
N ALA A 60 19.86 -6.57 -10.04
CA ALA A 60 20.44 -7.74 -9.37
C ALA A 60 20.93 -8.71 -10.47
N PRO A 61 22.12 -9.32 -10.32
CA PRO A 61 22.60 -10.30 -11.28
C PRO A 61 21.51 -11.35 -11.48
N ALA A 62 21.27 -11.71 -12.74
CA ALA A 62 20.33 -12.76 -13.06
C ALA A 62 20.78 -14.01 -12.30
N TYR A 63 19.93 -14.53 -11.41
CA TYR A 63 20.13 -15.85 -10.86
C TYR A 63 20.39 -16.83 -12.02
N GLU A 64 21.51 -17.57 -12.00
CA GLU A 64 21.94 -18.41 -13.12
C GLU A 64 21.05 -19.66 -13.32
N GLY A 65 19.90 -19.74 -12.66
CA GLY A 65 18.99 -20.86 -12.78
C GLY A 65 19.45 -22.06 -11.95
N GLY A 66 18.58 -22.45 -11.04
CA GLY A 66 18.59 -23.72 -10.34
C GLY A 66 17.13 -23.98 -9.92
N GLU A 67 16.67 -25.22 -10.00
CA GLU A 67 15.30 -25.57 -9.63
C GLU A 67 15.07 -25.22 -8.15
N ALA A 68 14.34 -24.13 -7.90
CA ALA A 68 14.12 -23.64 -6.55
C ALA A 68 13.20 -24.63 -5.80
N PRO A 69 13.41 -24.88 -4.50
CA PRO A 69 12.44 -25.61 -3.69
C PRO A 69 11.10 -24.87 -3.71
N CYS A 70 10.14 -25.36 -4.49
CA CYS A 70 8.69 -25.08 -4.53
C CYS A 70 8.13 -23.66 -4.28
N MET A 71 8.92 -22.58 -4.29
CA MET A 71 8.51 -21.17 -4.02
C MET A 71 7.63 -20.97 -2.77
N LEU A 72 7.57 -21.95 -1.86
CA LEU A 72 6.67 -21.92 -0.70
C LEU A 72 7.05 -20.81 0.27
N ASP A 73 8.33 -20.45 0.35
CA ASP A 73 8.83 -19.33 1.14
C ASP A 73 8.39 -17.95 0.61
N LEU A 74 7.91 -17.89 -0.62
CA LEU A 74 7.32 -16.68 -1.22
C LEU A 74 5.80 -16.64 -1.09
N VAL A 75 5.15 -17.68 -0.54
CA VAL A 75 3.71 -17.73 -0.29
C VAL A 75 3.39 -17.12 1.07
N CYS A 76 2.55 -16.09 1.10
CA CYS A 76 2.12 -15.46 2.34
C CYS A 76 1.42 -16.49 3.25
N PRO A 77 1.83 -16.64 4.52
CA PRO A 77 1.27 -17.66 5.42
C PRO A 77 -0.21 -17.41 5.77
N GLU A 78 -0.64 -16.15 5.80
CA GLU A 78 -2.03 -15.80 6.14
C GLU A 78 -2.99 -15.88 4.95
N CYS A 79 -2.63 -15.36 3.78
CA CYS A 79 -3.55 -15.24 2.65
C CYS A 79 -3.20 -16.11 1.43
N GLY A 80 -2.15 -16.93 1.51
CA GLY A 80 -1.75 -17.86 0.45
C GLY A 80 -1.26 -17.19 -0.84
N ARG A 81 -1.11 -15.87 -0.86
CA ARG A 81 -0.70 -15.13 -2.05
C ARG A 81 0.80 -15.28 -2.28
N LEU A 82 1.19 -15.68 -3.49
CA LEU A 82 2.58 -15.66 -3.94
C LEU A 82 3.08 -14.21 -4.10
N SER A 83 4.23 -13.92 -3.52
CA SER A 83 4.92 -12.63 -3.65
C SER A 83 5.55 -12.46 -5.03
N ALA A 84 5.47 -11.24 -5.59
CA ALA A 84 6.24 -10.85 -6.77
C ALA A 84 7.65 -10.36 -6.42
N ASP A 85 7.87 -9.99 -5.16
CA ASP A 85 9.19 -9.69 -4.60
C ASP A 85 9.88 -11.00 -4.21
N ARG A 86 11.17 -11.13 -4.55
CA ARG A 86 12.01 -12.30 -4.24
C ARG A 86 12.53 -12.30 -2.81
N ALA A 87 12.45 -11.18 -2.10
CA ALA A 87 12.82 -11.06 -0.69
C ALA A 87 11.74 -10.30 0.10
N PRO A 88 10.49 -10.80 0.13
CA PRO A 88 9.40 -10.09 0.77
C PRO A 88 9.58 -10.10 2.29
N LYS A 89 9.45 -8.93 2.93
CA LYS A 89 9.32 -8.83 4.39
C LYS A 89 7.85 -8.83 4.84
N PHE A 90 6.96 -8.32 3.99
CA PHE A 90 5.52 -8.22 4.27
C PHE A 90 4.70 -8.51 3.02
N CYS A 91 3.54 -9.13 3.18
CA CYS A 91 2.59 -9.37 2.11
C CYS A 91 1.95 -8.08 1.62
N SER A 92 2.09 -7.77 0.33
CA SER A 92 1.51 -6.57 -0.29
C SER A 92 -0.02 -6.56 -0.37
N ALA A 93 -0.68 -7.69 -0.07
CA ALA A 93 -2.13 -7.84 -0.07
C ALA A 93 -2.75 -7.74 1.34
N CYS A 94 -2.31 -8.56 2.28
CA CYS A 94 -2.85 -8.58 3.65
C CYS A 94 -2.01 -7.80 4.66
N GLY A 95 -0.71 -7.58 4.40
CA GLY A 95 0.22 -6.91 5.31
C GLY A 95 0.96 -7.85 6.27
N GLU A 96 0.68 -9.16 6.23
CA GLU A 96 1.31 -10.16 7.09
C GLU A 96 2.83 -10.21 6.90
N ALA A 97 3.57 -10.45 7.99
CA ALA A 97 5.00 -10.61 7.91
C ALA A 97 5.36 -11.96 7.26
N PHE A 98 6.38 -11.97 6.41
CA PHE A 98 6.97 -13.24 5.98
C PHE A 98 7.93 -13.73 7.09
N PRO A 99 8.08 -15.05 7.28
CA PRO A 99 9.09 -15.60 8.17
C PRO A 99 10.48 -15.11 7.77
N GLU A 100 11.31 -14.72 8.75
CA GLU A 100 12.72 -14.40 8.50
C GLU A 100 13.45 -15.65 8.00
N ARG A 101 14.30 -15.48 6.99
CA ARG A 101 15.11 -16.55 6.38
C ARG A 101 16.47 -16.69 7.07
#